data_AF-A0A1X7UB40-F1
#
_entry.id   AF-A0A1X7UB40-F1
#
_cell.length_a   1.000
_cell.length_b   1.000
_cell.length_c   1.000
_cell.angle_alpha   90.00
_cell.angle_beta   90.00
_cell.angle_gamma   90.00
#
_symmetry.space_group_name_H-M   'P 1'
#
loop_
_entity.id
_entity.type
_entity.pdbx_description
1 polymer ?
#
loop_
_entity_poly.entity_id
_entity_poly.type
_entity_poly.pdbx_seq_one_letter_code
_entity_poly.pdbx_strand_id
1 'polypeptide(L)'
;FDWIYLTGDLPAHNDWEQTKSGQVSIFNRIIGLFNEYLPDKPLFYSIGNHESDPVNSFPPSSITEYSMSWLYDNAADMLKKWLNTQDAIDTLKSGGYYSIDFNGLRIISLQTNYHNKQNWWLLVNSTDPDGMLQWFIEKLLDAEKKGIKVHVIGHIAPGDDPWSQNYKKIVLRFENTISAQFFGHSHVDKFRVLMDFETSTDPRPYSVVYIGPSVTSMTELNPGYRIYTVDGNYNESSRQVLNHVTYILNITDANLTNKPKWIHEYSAKDAYNMTNLTPDSWLSLLKEFLTNNDLFLKYYHYISKSFNMESQCSGHCQHSTICSCLSTFSNISACDAIAPNLVTQEQMMLYEAAHEDC
;
A
#
# COMPACT_ATOMS: atom_id res chain seq x y z
N PHE A 1 -13.65 -0.15 15.40
CA PHE A 1 -12.55 0.58 14.73
C PHE A 1 -12.33 1.90 15.43
N ASP A 2 -11.09 2.31 15.61
CA ASP A 2 -10.74 3.61 16.19
C ASP A 2 -10.62 4.68 15.09
N TRP A 3 -10.10 4.33 13.91
CA TRP A 3 -10.06 5.15 12.70
C TRP A 3 -10.03 4.26 11.45
N ILE A 4 -10.04 4.88 10.27
CA ILE A 4 -10.07 4.23 8.96
C ILE A 4 -8.92 4.76 8.10
N TYR A 5 -8.25 3.87 7.37
CA TYR A 5 -7.37 4.22 6.25
C TYR A 5 -8.08 3.88 4.94
N LEU A 6 -8.18 4.85 4.04
CA LEU A 6 -8.76 4.69 2.71
C LEU A 6 -7.73 5.14 1.67
N THR A 7 -7.12 4.19 0.97
CA THR A 7 -5.96 4.43 0.12
C THR A 7 -6.34 4.56 -1.36
N GLY A 8 -7.27 5.44 -1.72
CA GLY A 8 -7.51 5.84 -3.12
C GLY A 8 -8.28 4.84 -4.01
N ASP A 9 -8.26 5.13 -5.31
CA ASP A 9 -8.95 4.42 -6.40
C ASP A 9 -10.46 4.28 -6.19
N LEU A 10 -11.12 5.43 -6.07
CA LEU A 10 -12.58 5.49 -5.94
C LEU A 10 -13.31 5.41 -7.28
N PRO A 11 -12.88 6.09 -8.36
CA PRO A 11 -13.49 5.94 -9.68
C PRO A 11 -13.24 4.56 -10.31
N ALA A 12 -14.13 4.16 -11.21
CA ALA A 12 -14.03 2.87 -11.91
C ALA A 12 -13.00 2.93 -13.07
N HIS A 13 -12.77 1.81 -13.76
CA HIS A 13 -11.85 1.72 -14.90
C HIS A 13 -12.52 2.06 -16.24
N ASN A 14 -13.48 2.99 -16.23
CA ASN A 14 -14.15 3.50 -17.43
C ASN A 14 -13.47 4.77 -17.95
N ASP A 15 -12.14 4.77 -17.96
CA ASP A 15 -11.28 5.95 -18.09
C ASP A 15 -11.53 6.76 -19.37
N TRP A 16 -12.07 6.12 -20.42
CA TRP A 16 -12.40 6.75 -21.70
C TRP A 16 -13.62 7.69 -21.66
N GLU A 17 -14.39 7.67 -20.58
CA GLU A 17 -15.65 8.46 -20.44
C GLU A 17 -15.74 9.20 -19.10
N GLN A 18 -14.60 9.43 -18.44
CA GLN A 18 -14.57 10.17 -17.18
C GLN A 18 -14.56 11.69 -17.40
N THR A 19 -14.98 12.41 -16.37
CA THR A 19 -14.88 13.87 -16.31
C THR A 19 -14.47 14.28 -14.91
N LYS A 20 -13.74 15.40 -14.76
CA LYS A 20 -13.44 16.01 -13.45
C LYS A 20 -14.64 16.11 -12.51
N SER A 21 -15.81 16.50 -13.02
CA SER A 21 -17.04 16.60 -12.23
C SER A 21 -17.56 15.23 -11.76
N GLY A 22 -17.39 14.19 -12.59
CA GLY A 22 -17.68 12.81 -12.24
C GLY A 22 -16.77 12.30 -11.13
N GLN A 23 -15.46 12.56 -11.22
CA GLN A 23 -14.48 12.17 -10.19
C GLN A 23 -14.83 12.80 -8.82
N VAL A 24 -15.11 14.10 -8.80
CA VAL A 24 -15.54 14.82 -7.58
C VAL A 24 -16.84 14.25 -7.02
N SER A 25 -17.81 13.94 -7.88
CA SER A 25 -19.09 13.35 -7.46
C SER A 25 -18.89 11.98 -6.81
N ILE A 26 -18.08 11.11 -7.43
CA ILE A 26 -17.75 9.78 -6.90
C ILE A 26 -17.02 9.91 -5.55
N PHE A 27 -15.99 10.77 -5.49
CA PHE A 27 -15.25 11.03 -4.25
C PHE A 27 -16.19 11.46 -3.12
N ASN A 28 -17.00 12.49 -3.34
CA ASN A 28 -17.97 12.99 -2.35
C ASN A 28 -18.96 11.90 -1.93
N ARG A 29 -19.44 11.08 -2.87
CA ARG A 29 -20.38 9.99 -2.59
C ARG A 29 -19.76 8.93 -1.69
N ILE A 30 -18.55 8.47 -1.99
CA ILE A 30 -17.88 7.43 -1.20
C ILE A 30 -17.53 7.95 0.19
N ILE A 31 -16.95 9.14 0.31
CA ILE A 31 -16.68 9.76 1.62
C ILE A 31 -17.98 9.97 2.41
N GLY A 32 -19.07 10.34 1.72
CA GLY A 32 -20.42 10.43 2.30
C GLY A 32 -20.92 9.11 2.87
N LEU A 33 -20.67 7.97 2.20
CA LEU A 33 -21.04 6.65 2.71
C LEU A 33 -20.26 6.29 3.99
N PHE A 34 -18.97 6.59 4.06
CA PHE A 34 -18.22 6.41 5.31
C PHE A 34 -18.79 7.25 6.46
N ASN A 35 -19.23 8.47 6.16
CA ASN A 35 -19.90 9.31 7.16
C ASN A 35 -21.26 8.78 7.60
N GLU A 36 -22.00 8.13 6.70
CA GLU A 36 -23.30 7.54 6.99
C GLU A 36 -23.18 6.29 7.87
N TYR A 37 -22.29 5.37 7.49
CA TYR A 37 -22.18 4.06 8.15
C TYR A 37 -21.18 4.03 9.31
N LEU A 38 -20.22 4.97 9.35
CA LEU A 38 -19.20 5.09 10.41
C LEU A 38 -19.03 6.55 10.87
N PRO A 39 -20.11 7.22 11.32
CA PRO A 39 -20.14 8.67 11.55
C PRO A 39 -19.09 9.19 12.53
N ASP A 40 -18.79 8.40 13.56
CA ASP A 40 -17.88 8.78 14.65
C ASP A 40 -16.42 8.35 14.41
N LYS A 41 -16.09 7.84 13.21
CA LYS A 41 -14.76 7.30 12.91
C LYS A 41 -13.97 8.26 12.04
N PRO A 42 -12.78 8.71 12.51
CA PRO A 42 -11.83 9.43 11.66
C PRO A 42 -11.43 8.61 10.45
N LEU A 43 -11.40 9.27 9.29
CA LEU A 43 -10.96 8.68 8.03
C LEU A 43 -9.79 9.47 7.49
N PHE A 44 -8.66 8.78 7.32
CA PHE A 44 -7.46 9.30 6.71
C PHE A 44 -7.33 8.69 5.33
N TYR A 45 -7.35 9.57 4.34
CA TYR A 45 -7.41 9.22 2.93
C TYR A 45 -6.07 9.47 2.25
N SER A 46 -5.68 8.62 1.30
CA SER A 46 -4.59 8.85 0.35
C SER A 46 -5.13 8.86 -1.08
N ILE A 47 -4.65 9.79 -1.90
CA ILE A 47 -5.03 9.92 -3.32
C ILE A 47 -4.49 8.71 -4.10
N GLY A 48 -5.35 8.04 -4.87
CA GLY A 48 -4.98 6.97 -5.80
C GLY A 48 -4.78 7.49 -7.21
N ASN A 49 -4.56 6.58 -8.16
CA ASN A 49 -4.21 6.98 -9.53
C ASN A 49 -5.43 7.21 -10.41
N HIS A 50 -6.58 6.63 -10.05
CA HIS A 50 -7.85 6.85 -10.74
C HIS A 50 -8.60 8.11 -10.29
N GLU A 51 -8.17 8.85 -9.26
CA GLU A 51 -8.87 10.08 -8.84
C GLU A 51 -8.80 11.23 -9.85
N SER A 52 -7.75 11.27 -10.68
CA SER A 52 -7.57 12.32 -11.69
C SER A 52 -8.37 12.02 -12.96
N ASP A 53 -8.60 13.07 -13.76
CA ASP A 53 -9.12 12.96 -15.11
C ASP A 53 -8.25 13.85 -16.03
N PRO A 54 -7.54 13.26 -17.01
CA PRO A 54 -7.51 11.83 -17.33
C PRO A 54 -6.77 10.99 -16.26
N VAL A 55 -6.99 9.66 -16.24
CA VAL A 55 -6.33 8.74 -15.28
C VAL A 55 -4.81 8.91 -15.25
N ASN A 56 -4.19 8.75 -14.07
CA ASN A 56 -2.75 8.96 -13.81
C ASN A 56 -2.23 10.39 -14.00
N SER A 57 -3.05 11.36 -14.40
CA SER A 57 -2.66 12.74 -14.66
C SER A 57 -2.53 13.55 -13.37
N PHE A 58 -1.34 13.50 -12.75
CA PHE A 58 -1.03 14.30 -11.55
C PHE A 58 0.14 15.25 -11.81
N PRO A 59 -0.11 16.43 -12.39
CA PRO A 59 0.92 17.43 -12.62
C PRO A 59 1.47 17.96 -11.29
N PRO A 60 2.81 18.07 -11.15
CA PRO A 60 3.42 18.78 -10.02
C PRO A 60 3.00 20.26 -9.99
N SER A 61 3.11 20.91 -8.83
CA SER A 61 2.64 22.28 -8.61
C SER A 61 3.34 23.33 -9.48
N SER A 62 4.48 22.99 -10.08
CA SER A 62 5.18 23.82 -11.06
C SER A 62 4.41 23.97 -12.38
N ILE A 63 3.46 23.08 -12.67
CA ILE A 63 2.60 23.09 -13.86
C ILE A 63 1.22 23.65 -13.47
N THR A 64 1.03 24.96 -13.68
CA THR A 64 -0.15 25.67 -13.17
C THR A 64 -1.39 25.56 -14.07
N GLU A 65 -1.20 25.45 -15.40
CA GLU A 65 -2.30 25.38 -16.37
C GLU A 65 -3.20 24.15 -16.18
N TYR A 66 -2.62 23.04 -15.72
CA TYR A 66 -3.30 21.75 -15.54
C TYR A 66 -3.48 21.38 -14.06
N SER A 67 -3.52 22.38 -13.17
CA SER A 67 -3.58 22.21 -11.71
C SER A 67 -4.66 21.21 -11.25
N MET A 68 -4.31 20.46 -10.20
CA MET A 68 -5.19 19.52 -9.49
C MET A 68 -6.08 20.18 -8.42
N SER A 69 -6.12 21.52 -8.34
CA SER A 69 -6.92 22.26 -7.36
C SER A 69 -8.39 21.82 -7.31
N TRP A 70 -9.01 21.55 -8.46
CA TRP A 70 -10.39 21.05 -8.54
C TRP A 70 -10.66 19.76 -7.74
N LEU A 71 -9.65 18.89 -7.63
CA LEU A 71 -9.71 17.65 -6.85
C LEU A 71 -9.23 17.88 -5.41
N TYR A 72 -8.06 18.51 -5.26
CA TYR A 72 -7.41 18.67 -3.96
C TYR A 72 -8.17 19.61 -3.02
N ASP A 73 -8.75 20.70 -3.54
CA ASP A 73 -9.60 21.59 -2.75
C ASP A 73 -10.88 20.89 -2.29
N ASN A 74 -11.51 20.11 -3.17
CA ASN A 74 -12.68 19.32 -2.81
C ASN A 74 -12.35 18.25 -1.76
N ALA A 75 -11.23 17.53 -1.92
CA ALA A 75 -10.77 16.55 -0.95
C ALA A 75 -10.50 17.21 0.42
N ALA A 76 -9.81 18.36 0.44
CA ALA A 76 -9.57 19.11 1.67
C ALA A 76 -10.87 19.54 2.35
N ASP A 77 -11.86 20.03 1.59
CA ASP A 77 -13.15 20.42 2.15
C ASP A 77 -13.93 19.26 2.77
N MET A 78 -13.87 18.07 2.16
CA MET A 78 -14.52 16.86 2.66
C MET A 78 -13.81 16.27 3.89
N LEU A 79 -12.47 16.36 3.93
CA LEU A 79 -11.64 15.75 4.96
C LEU A 79 -11.33 16.67 6.15
N LYS A 80 -11.62 17.97 6.07
CA LYS A 80 -11.28 18.98 7.10
C LYS A 80 -11.76 18.69 8.52
N LYS A 81 -12.81 17.88 8.67
CA LYS A 81 -13.29 17.48 10.01
C LYS A 81 -12.31 16.51 10.71
N TRP A 82 -11.45 15.84 9.96
CA TRP A 82 -10.41 14.93 10.46
C TRP A 82 -9.00 15.51 10.31
N LEU A 83 -8.78 16.36 9.31
CA LEU A 83 -7.53 17.11 9.10
C LEU A 83 -7.65 18.51 9.70
N ASN A 84 -7.57 18.58 11.03
CA ASN A 84 -7.91 19.78 11.80
C ASN A 84 -6.75 20.78 11.98
N THR A 85 -5.62 20.59 11.29
CA THR A 85 -4.49 21.53 11.29
C THR A 85 -4.40 22.27 9.97
N GLN A 86 -3.98 23.54 10.02
CA GLN A 86 -3.80 24.35 8.82
C GLN A 86 -2.73 23.74 7.89
N ASP A 87 -1.62 23.25 8.47
CA ASP A 87 -0.54 22.57 7.74
C ASP A 87 -1.07 21.37 6.93
N ALA A 88 -1.91 20.51 7.53
CA ALA A 88 -2.46 19.35 6.82
C ALA A 88 -3.39 19.75 5.65
N ILE A 89 -4.20 20.80 5.84
CA ILE A 89 -5.09 21.30 4.80
C ILE A 89 -4.30 21.95 3.67
N ASP A 90 -3.30 22.78 4.00
CA ASP A 90 -2.52 23.52 3.01
C ASP A 90 -1.68 22.56 2.15
N THR A 91 -1.03 21.57 2.75
CA THR A 91 -0.25 20.58 1.98
C THR A 91 -1.14 19.68 1.12
N LEU A 92 -2.34 19.33 1.63
CA LEU A 92 -3.30 18.54 0.85
C LEU A 92 -3.75 19.33 -0.39
N LYS A 93 -4.08 20.61 -0.22
CA LYS A 93 -4.47 21.50 -1.33
C LYS A 93 -3.34 21.74 -2.32
N SER A 94 -2.10 21.86 -1.84
CA SER A 94 -0.96 22.16 -2.70
C SER A 94 -0.45 20.96 -3.49
N GLY A 95 -0.43 19.77 -2.88
CA GLY A 95 0.27 18.61 -3.44
C GLY A 95 -0.43 17.25 -3.27
N GLY A 96 -1.62 17.19 -2.68
CA GLY A 96 -2.33 15.91 -2.50
C GLY A 96 -1.78 15.01 -1.39
N TYR A 97 -0.94 15.55 -0.50
CA TYR A 97 -0.32 14.84 0.63
C TYR A 97 -0.44 15.64 1.93
N TYR A 98 -0.39 14.97 3.10
CA TYR A 98 -0.50 15.66 4.39
C TYR A 98 0.06 14.85 5.55
N SER A 99 0.28 15.53 6.68
CA SER A 99 0.63 14.90 7.95
C SER A 99 -0.29 15.41 9.05
N ILE A 100 -0.75 14.51 9.91
CA ILE A 100 -1.63 14.84 11.04
C ILE A 100 -1.29 13.96 12.26
N ASP A 101 -1.24 14.57 13.43
CA ASP A 101 -1.08 13.84 14.69
C ASP A 101 -2.47 13.47 15.22
N PHE A 102 -2.70 12.17 15.40
CA PHE A 102 -3.97 11.64 15.87
C PHE A 102 -3.73 10.52 16.88
N ASN A 103 -4.37 10.60 18.04
CA ASN A 103 -4.30 9.56 19.08
C ASN A 103 -2.86 9.16 19.48
N GLY A 104 -1.95 10.13 19.60
CA GLY A 104 -0.54 9.91 19.98
C GLY A 104 0.32 9.23 18.90
N LEU A 105 -0.14 9.22 17.66
CA LEU A 105 0.52 8.68 16.48
C LEU A 105 0.53 9.77 15.39
N ARG A 106 1.61 9.86 14.62
CA ARG A 106 1.63 10.67 13.41
C ARG A 106 1.20 9.84 12.21
N ILE A 107 0.23 10.33 11.46
CA ILE A 107 -0.20 9.74 10.19
C ILE A 107 0.34 10.63 9.08
N ILE A 108 0.99 10.02 8.10
CA ILE A 108 1.51 10.70 6.91
C ILE A 108 0.89 10.04 5.68
N SER A 109 0.11 10.82 4.92
CA SER A 109 -0.43 10.40 3.63
C SER A 109 0.43 10.96 2.51
N LEU A 110 0.96 10.10 1.65
CA LEU A 110 1.86 10.49 0.56
C LEU A 110 1.12 10.57 -0.78
N GLN A 111 1.58 11.47 -1.65
CA GLN A 111 1.16 11.54 -3.05
C GLN A 111 1.98 10.55 -3.87
N THR A 112 1.58 9.28 -3.88
CA THR A 112 2.34 8.21 -4.55
C THR A 112 2.26 8.27 -6.08
N ASN A 113 1.40 9.11 -6.66
CA ASN A 113 1.39 9.34 -8.11
C ASN A 113 2.67 10.03 -8.62
N TYR A 114 3.50 10.57 -7.73
CA TYR A 114 4.80 11.17 -8.08
C TYR A 114 5.92 10.16 -8.35
N HIS A 115 5.68 8.87 -8.15
CA HIS A 115 6.54 7.80 -8.66
C HIS A 115 5.85 6.87 -9.67
N ASN A 116 4.59 7.15 -10.00
CA ASN A 116 3.84 6.36 -10.98
C ASN A 116 4.44 6.55 -12.38
N LYS A 117 4.90 5.45 -13.00
CA LYS A 117 5.43 5.45 -14.37
C LYS A 117 4.39 5.90 -15.42
N GLN A 118 3.10 5.79 -15.12
CA GLN A 118 2.01 6.23 -15.99
C GLN A 118 1.69 7.73 -15.85
N ASN A 119 2.26 8.42 -14.85
CA ASN A 119 2.12 9.86 -14.71
C ASN A 119 3.07 10.58 -15.69
N TRP A 120 2.57 10.90 -16.88
CA TRP A 120 3.38 11.50 -17.95
C TRP A 120 3.96 12.87 -17.61
N TRP A 121 3.42 13.59 -16.62
CA TRP A 121 3.97 14.87 -16.18
C TRP A 121 5.40 14.76 -15.63
N LEU A 122 5.78 13.58 -15.14
CA LEU A 122 7.13 13.29 -14.64
C LEU A 122 8.19 13.27 -15.75
N LEU A 123 7.80 13.23 -17.04
CA LEU A 123 8.71 13.42 -18.17
C LEU A 123 9.29 14.84 -18.23
N VAL A 124 8.59 15.83 -17.67
CA VAL A 124 9.09 17.21 -17.58
C VAL A 124 10.20 17.30 -16.53
N ASN A 125 9.90 16.81 -15.33
CA ASN A 125 10.86 16.69 -14.24
C ASN A 125 10.35 15.68 -13.20
N SER A 126 11.10 14.60 -13.00
CA SER A 126 10.81 13.56 -12.00
C SER A 126 11.63 13.71 -10.71
N THR A 127 12.43 14.78 -10.60
CA THR A 127 13.25 15.05 -9.42
C THR A 127 12.37 15.57 -8.29
N ASP A 128 12.11 14.70 -7.30
CA ASP A 128 11.30 14.96 -6.10
C ASP A 128 10.14 15.95 -6.33
N PRO A 129 9.09 15.54 -7.09
CA PRO A 129 7.98 16.42 -7.39
C PRO A 129 7.39 17.05 -6.12
N ASP A 130 7.22 18.38 -6.18
CA ASP A 130 6.81 19.25 -5.07
C ASP A 130 7.66 19.18 -3.79
N GLY A 131 8.89 18.65 -3.89
CA GLY A 131 9.76 18.45 -2.73
C GLY A 131 9.17 17.47 -1.71
N MET A 132 8.34 16.52 -2.15
CA MET A 132 7.53 15.68 -1.26
C MET A 132 8.38 14.74 -0.39
N LEU A 133 9.48 14.18 -0.91
CA LEU A 133 10.41 13.39 -0.11
C LEU A 133 11.19 14.26 0.89
N GLN A 134 11.60 15.46 0.49
CA GLN A 134 12.21 16.41 1.41
C GLN A 134 11.24 16.78 2.56
N TRP A 135 9.99 17.10 2.23
CA TRP A 135 8.92 17.33 3.21
C TRP A 135 8.69 16.10 4.11
N PHE A 136 8.71 14.89 3.55
CA PHE A 136 8.55 13.66 4.31
C PHE A 136 9.66 13.48 5.34
N ILE A 137 10.92 13.73 4.96
CA ILE A 137 12.07 13.71 5.87
C ILE A 137 11.86 14.71 7.02
N GLU A 138 11.38 15.92 6.74
CA GLU A 138 11.13 16.94 7.77
C GLU A 138 10.05 16.49 8.77
N LYS A 139 8.96 15.89 8.30
CA LYS A 139 7.89 15.37 9.17
C LYS A 139 8.37 14.18 10.00
N LEU A 140 9.24 13.32 9.46
CA LEU A 140 9.85 12.21 10.20
C LEU A 140 10.86 12.71 11.25
N LEU A 141 11.69 13.70 10.92
CA LEU A 141 12.62 14.33 11.87
C LEU A 141 11.88 14.98 13.04
N ASP A 142 10.78 15.67 12.77
CA ASP A 142 9.94 16.25 13.84
C ASP A 142 9.31 15.16 14.72
N ALA A 143 8.85 14.06 14.14
CA ALA A 143 8.29 12.93 14.89
C ALA A 143 9.35 12.24 15.77
N GLU A 144 10.54 11.98 15.21
CA GLU A 144 11.68 11.40 15.93
C GLU A 144 12.08 12.26 17.13
N LYS A 145 12.21 13.59 16.95
CA LYS A 145 12.50 14.54 18.04
C LYS A 145 11.47 14.53 19.15
N LYS A 146 10.19 14.27 18.82
CA LYS A 146 9.08 14.20 19.76
C LYS A 146 8.86 12.81 20.33
N GLY A 147 9.59 11.79 19.88
CA GLY A 147 9.37 10.39 20.24
C GLY A 147 8.02 9.84 19.75
N ILE A 148 7.41 10.45 18.73
CA ILE A 148 6.12 10.04 18.17
C ILE A 148 6.37 9.00 17.07
N LYS A 149 5.63 7.89 17.12
CA LYS A 149 5.65 6.87 16.06
C LYS A 149 4.83 7.31 14.85
N VAL A 150 5.19 6.79 13.68
CA VAL A 150 4.61 7.18 12.40
C VAL A 150 3.94 6.00 11.70
N HIS A 151 2.72 6.22 11.22
CA HIS A 151 2.10 5.40 10.17
C HIS A 151 2.18 6.14 8.84
N VAL A 152 2.62 5.44 7.80
CA VAL A 152 2.61 5.96 6.44
C VAL A 152 1.48 5.30 5.67
N ILE A 153 0.68 6.11 4.97
CA ILE A 153 -0.32 5.63 4.02
C ILE A 153 -0.03 6.19 2.63
N GLY A 154 -0.25 5.38 1.61
CA GLY A 154 -0.11 5.74 0.21
C GLY A 154 -1.01 4.86 -0.65
N HIS A 155 -1.12 5.15 -1.95
CA HIS A 155 -1.85 4.27 -2.86
C HIS A 155 -0.92 3.25 -3.52
N ILE A 156 0.03 3.72 -4.33
CA ILE A 156 1.00 2.88 -5.06
C ILE A 156 2.18 2.57 -4.15
N ALA A 157 2.40 1.29 -3.85
CA ALA A 157 3.53 0.85 -3.04
C ALA A 157 4.87 1.14 -3.73
N PRO A 158 5.92 1.54 -2.98
CA PRO A 158 7.24 1.85 -3.54
C PRO A 158 7.83 0.67 -4.32
N GLY A 159 8.22 0.92 -5.58
CA GLY A 159 8.87 -0.03 -6.48
C GLY A 159 10.39 0.12 -6.48
N ASP A 160 11.00 0.08 -7.68
CA ASP A 160 12.46 0.12 -7.86
C ASP A 160 12.96 1.36 -8.64
N ASP A 161 12.05 2.29 -8.95
CA ASP A 161 12.39 3.57 -9.57
C ASP A 161 13.19 4.47 -8.59
N PRO A 162 13.87 5.53 -9.09
CA PRO A 162 14.68 6.40 -8.25
C PRO A 162 13.94 7.05 -7.08
N TRP A 163 12.65 7.39 -7.22
CA TRP A 163 11.87 7.92 -6.11
C TRP A 163 11.70 6.85 -5.03
N SER A 164 11.32 5.63 -5.43
CA SER A 164 11.15 4.51 -4.51
C SER A 164 12.46 4.08 -3.84
N GLN A 165 13.60 4.17 -4.52
CA GLN A 165 14.92 3.93 -3.91
C GLN A 165 15.23 4.96 -2.81
N ASN A 166 14.95 6.24 -3.05
CA ASN A 166 15.12 7.28 -2.04
C ASN A 166 14.13 7.11 -0.88
N TYR A 167 12.86 6.79 -1.17
CA TYR A 167 11.87 6.45 -0.15
C TYR A 167 12.36 5.31 0.76
N LYS A 168 12.85 4.21 0.19
CA LYS A 168 13.36 3.06 0.95
C LYS A 168 14.56 3.44 1.83
N LYS A 169 15.48 4.29 1.36
CA LYS A 169 16.58 4.84 2.18
C LYS A 169 16.09 5.72 3.33
N ILE A 170 15.07 6.53 3.10
CA ILE A 170 14.44 7.35 4.15
C ILE A 170 13.81 6.44 5.20
N VAL A 171 13.05 5.42 4.78
CA VAL A 171 12.46 4.45 5.71
C VAL A 171 13.53 3.74 6.54
N LEU A 172 14.63 3.32 5.91
CA LEU A 172 15.77 2.71 6.62
C LEU A 172 16.33 3.66 7.70
N ARG A 173 16.57 4.94 7.37
CA ARG A 173 17.05 5.94 8.35
C ARG A 173 16.07 6.11 9.51
N PHE A 174 14.77 6.02 9.26
CA PHE A 174 13.72 6.25 10.24
C PHE A 174 13.05 4.95 10.71
N GLU A 175 13.73 3.80 10.65
CA GLU A 175 13.17 2.48 11.00
C GLU A 175 12.65 2.40 12.44
N ASN A 176 13.22 3.19 13.36
CA ASN A 176 12.75 3.28 14.74
C ASN A 176 11.54 4.21 14.93
N THR A 177 11.26 5.09 13.95
CA THR A 177 10.21 6.11 14.01
C THR A 177 8.97 5.66 13.23
N ILE A 178 9.16 5.03 12.06
CA ILE A 178 8.07 4.46 11.25
C ILE A 178 7.68 3.10 11.83
N SER A 179 6.46 3.01 12.35
CA SER A 179 5.94 1.80 12.98
C SER A 179 5.08 0.93 12.06
N ALA A 180 4.51 1.51 10.99
CA ALA A 180 3.74 0.75 9.99
C ALA A 180 3.57 1.52 8.68
N GLN A 181 3.34 0.77 7.59
CA GLN A 181 3.13 1.32 6.24
C GLN A 181 1.98 0.58 5.54
N PHE A 182 1.04 1.33 4.94
CA PHE A 182 -0.17 0.79 4.33
C PHE A 182 -0.39 1.35 2.92
N PHE A 183 -0.48 0.45 1.94
CA PHE A 183 -0.68 0.78 0.53
C PHE A 183 -1.78 -0.09 -0.09
N GLY A 184 -2.11 0.17 -1.35
CA GLY A 184 -3.11 -0.56 -2.13
C GLY A 184 -2.67 -0.75 -3.57
N HIS A 185 -3.49 -0.29 -4.52
CA HIS A 185 -3.27 -0.30 -5.98
C HIS A 185 -3.24 -1.67 -6.65
N SER A 186 -2.51 -2.66 -6.11
CA SER A 186 -2.34 -3.97 -6.75
C SER A 186 -3.61 -4.84 -6.79
N HIS A 187 -4.66 -4.44 -6.08
CA HIS A 187 -5.93 -5.15 -5.86
C HIS A 187 -5.84 -6.49 -5.09
N VAL A 188 -4.66 -7.07 -5.00
CA VAL A 188 -4.39 -8.38 -4.38
C VAL A 188 -3.82 -8.25 -2.97
N ASP A 189 -3.99 -9.30 -2.16
CA ASP A 189 -3.44 -9.34 -0.79
C ASP A 189 -1.93 -9.60 -0.85
N LYS A 190 -1.11 -8.57 -0.62
CA LYS A 190 0.35 -8.68 -0.67
C LYS A 190 1.00 -7.94 0.50
N PHE A 191 2.27 -8.26 0.72
CA PHE A 191 3.16 -7.47 1.56
C PHE A 191 4.55 -7.40 0.92
N ARG A 192 5.36 -6.44 1.35
CA ARG A 192 6.79 -6.39 1.04
C ARG A 192 7.59 -6.20 2.32
N VAL A 193 8.63 -7.00 2.50
CA VAL A 193 9.66 -6.80 3.52
C VAL A 193 10.77 -5.97 2.89
N LEU A 194 11.05 -4.82 3.51
CA LEU A 194 12.15 -3.97 3.11
C LEU A 194 13.43 -4.47 3.76
N MET A 195 14.45 -4.68 2.93
CA MET A 195 15.70 -5.34 3.27
C MET A 195 16.87 -4.37 3.12
N ASP A 196 17.66 -4.25 4.18
CA ASP A 196 18.98 -3.62 4.17
C ASP A 196 19.97 -4.69 3.73
N PHE A 197 20.37 -4.65 2.46
CA PHE A 197 21.19 -5.68 1.85
C PHE A 197 22.08 -5.10 0.75
N GLU A 198 23.38 -5.24 0.97
CA GLU A 198 24.43 -5.18 -0.05
C GLU A 198 25.07 -6.58 -0.16
N THR A 199 25.61 -6.94 -1.32
CA THR A 199 26.22 -8.29 -1.56
C THR A 199 27.36 -8.65 -0.61
N SER A 200 27.87 -7.68 0.16
CA SER A 200 28.95 -7.82 1.14
C SER A 200 28.48 -7.88 2.60
N THR A 201 27.17 -7.80 2.86
CA THR A 201 26.58 -7.71 4.19
C THR A 201 25.46 -8.73 4.39
N ASP A 202 25.23 -9.15 5.63
CA ASP A 202 24.10 -10.01 5.94
C ASP A 202 22.77 -9.25 5.71
N PRO A 203 21.79 -9.85 5.00
CA PRO A 203 20.51 -9.21 4.73
C PRO A 203 19.73 -9.00 6.03
N ARG A 204 19.29 -7.76 6.28
CA ARG A 204 18.52 -7.41 7.49
C ARG A 204 17.16 -6.82 7.14
N PRO A 205 16.05 -7.41 7.59
CA PRO A 205 14.73 -6.82 7.39
C PRO A 205 14.56 -5.63 8.35
N TYR A 206 14.10 -4.47 7.86
CA TYR A 206 13.93 -3.27 8.69
C TYR A 206 12.51 -2.71 8.69
N SER A 207 11.66 -3.10 7.74
CA SER A 207 10.27 -2.66 7.70
C SER A 207 9.37 -3.59 6.89
N VAL A 208 8.06 -3.50 7.12
CA VAL A 208 7.02 -4.20 6.35
C VAL A 208 6.10 -3.17 5.72
N VAL A 209 5.85 -3.33 4.42
CA VAL A 209 4.86 -2.59 3.64
C VAL A 209 3.67 -3.51 3.41
N TYR A 210 2.54 -3.20 4.05
CA TYR A 210 1.32 -3.95 3.83
C TYR A 210 0.56 -3.40 2.62
N ILE A 211 0.17 -4.28 1.71
CA ILE A 211 -0.62 -3.94 0.53
C ILE A 211 -2.01 -4.56 0.72
N GLY A 212 -2.99 -3.71 1.02
CA GLY A 212 -4.39 -4.08 1.23
C GLY A 212 -5.02 -4.61 -0.06
N PRO A 213 -5.92 -5.61 0.02
CA PRO A 213 -6.58 -6.08 -1.16
C PRO A 213 -7.74 -5.14 -1.50
N SER A 214 -8.22 -5.17 -2.74
CA SER A 214 -9.28 -4.27 -3.17
C SER A 214 -10.67 -4.74 -2.75
N VAL A 215 -11.58 -3.78 -2.60
CA VAL A 215 -13.02 -4.05 -2.55
C VAL A 215 -13.54 -4.42 -3.95
N THR A 216 -12.98 -3.85 -5.02
CA THR A 216 -13.37 -4.23 -6.38
C THR A 216 -13.03 -5.69 -6.70
N SER A 217 -13.83 -6.32 -7.55
CA SER A 217 -13.56 -7.65 -8.09
C SER A 217 -12.62 -7.63 -9.30
N MET A 218 -12.15 -6.45 -9.72
CA MET A 218 -11.37 -6.29 -10.95
C MET A 218 -9.90 -6.74 -10.75
N THR A 219 -9.36 -7.69 -11.52
CA THR A 219 -10.06 -8.70 -12.34
C THR A 219 -10.08 -10.03 -11.58
N GLU A 220 -11.16 -10.79 -11.68
CA GLU A 220 -11.24 -12.16 -11.15
C GLU A 220 -10.85 -12.31 -9.67
N LEU A 221 -11.36 -11.40 -8.84
CA LEU A 221 -11.16 -11.43 -7.40
C LEU A 221 -12.50 -11.41 -6.66
N ASN A 222 -12.56 -12.03 -5.49
CA ASN A 222 -13.61 -11.69 -4.53
C ASN A 222 -13.43 -10.25 -4.05
N PRO A 223 -14.49 -9.49 -3.75
CA PRO A 223 -14.36 -8.25 -2.97
C PRO A 223 -13.74 -8.52 -1.60
N GLY A 224 -12.82 -7.66 -1.15
CA GLY A 224 -12.14 -7.82 0.14
C GLY A 224 -11.88 -6.51 0.87
N TYR A 225 -11.77 -6.57 2.21
CA TYR A 225 -11.24 -5.48 3.03
C TYR A 225 -10.42 -6.04 4.19
N ARG A 226 -9.63 -5.17 4.82
CA ARG A 226 -8.64 -5.53 5.84
C ARG A 226 -8.88 -4.75 7.13
N ILE A 227 -8.72 -5.43 8.27
CA ILE A 227 -8.69 -4.82 9.60
C ILE A 227 -7.31 -5.06 10.21
N TYR A 228 -6.66 -4.01 10.67
CA TYR A 228 -5.40 -4.10 11.41
C TYR A 228 -5.65 -3.94 12.91
N THR A 229 -5.05 -4.83 13.70
CA THR A 229 -4.87 -4.62 15.13
C THR A 229 -3.51 -3.98 15.33
N VAL A 230 -3.49 -2.79 15.93
CA VAL A 230 -2.28 -1.99 16.16
C VAL A 230 -2.08 -1.84 17.65
N ASP A 231 -0.82 -1.78 18.07
CA ASP A 231 -0.47 -1.51 19.46
C ASP A 231 -1.06 -0.16 19.93
N GLY A 232 -1.65 -0.17 21.13
CA GLY A 232 -2.58 0.86 21.59
C GLY A 232 -1.93 2.22 21.90
N ASN A 233 -2.72 3.17 22.41
CA ASN A 233 -2.20 4.45 22.90
C ASN A 233 -1.88 4.39 24.40
N TYR A 234 -0.63 4.09 24.73
CA TYR A 234 -0.10 4.13 26.09
C TYR A 234 1.39 4.47 26.06
N ASN A 235 1.96 4.78 27.23
CA ASN A 235 3.39 5.10 27.35
C ASN A 235 4.25 3.94 26.83
N GLU A 236 5.28 4.23 26.03
CA GLU A 236 6.17 3.23 25.41
C GLU A 236 5.51 2.29 24.39
N SER A 237 4.28 2.59 23.93
CA SER A 237 3.65 1.85 22.84
C SER A 237 4.53 1.82 21.59
N SER A 238 4.64 0.64 20.98
CA SER A 238 5.37 0.43 19.74
C SER A 238 4.64 1.05 18.54
N ARG A 239 3.31 1.18 18.64
CA ARG A 239 2.37 1.48 17.54
C ARG A 239 2.51 0.57 16.33
N GLN A 240 3.14 -0.60 16.48
CA GLN A 240 3.31 -1.55 15.39
C GLN A 240 2.00 -2.32 15.13
N VAL A 241 1.89 -2.89 13.93
CA VAL A 241 0.83 -3.85 13.60
C VAL A 241 1.07 -5.14 14.39
N LEU A 242 0.10 -5.54 15.20
CA LEU A 242 0.14 -6.75 16.01
C LEU A 242 -0.49 -7.96 15.31
N ASN A 243 -1.52 -7.72 14.51
CA ASN A 243 -2.17 -8.71 13.65
C ASN A 243 -2.97 -8.01 12.54
N HIS A 244 -3.33 -8.73 11.49
CA HIS A 244 -4.37 -8.28 10.56
C HIS A 244 -5.32 -9.40 10.19
N VAL A 245 -6.55 -9.01 9.86
CA VAL A 245 -7.64 -9.91 9.46
C VAL A 245 -8.18 -9.43 8.12
N THR A 246 -8.31 -10.34 7.16
CA THR A 246 -8.94 -10.07 5.87
C THR A 246 -10.35 -10.65 5.85
N TYR A 247 -11.32 -9.87 5.38
CA TYR A 247 -12.69 -10.30 5.12
C TYR A 247 -12.94 -10.25 3.62
N ILE A 248 -13.64 -11.25 3.10
CA ILE A 248 -14.02 -11.33 1.70
C ILE A 248 -15.52 -11.51 1.54
N LEU A 249 -16.05 -11.15 0.38
CA LEU A 249 -17.37 -11.53 -0.08
C LEU A 249 -17.20 -12.61 -1.15
N ASN A 250 -17.66 -13.84 -0.91
CA ASN A 250 -17.68 -14.85 -1.96
C ASN A 250 -18.67 -14.42 -3.05
N ILE A 251 -18.15 -13.95 -4.18
CA ILE A 251 -18.96 -13.34 -5.24
C ILE A 251 -19.86 -14.38 -5.92
N THR A 252 -19.38 -15.62 -6.04
CA THR A 252 -20.16 -16.74 -6.60
C THR A 252 -21.37 -17.04 -5.72
N ASP A 253 -21.18 -17.20 -4.41
CA ASP A 253 -22.27 -17.46 -3.46
C ASP A 253 -23.25 -16.28 -3.38
N ALA A 254 -22.73 -15.04 -3.35
CA ALA A 254 -23.55 -13.85 -3.31
C ALA A 254 -24.45 -13.72 -4.55
N ASN A 255 -23.93 -14.03 -5.74
CA ASN A 255 -24.70 -14.00 -6.99
C ASN A 255 -25.74 -15.11 -7.09
N LEU A 256 -25.41 -16.33 -6.64
CA LEU A 256 -26.34 -17.46 -6.66
C LEU A 256 -27.49 -17.31 -5.66
N THR A 257 -27.19 -16.77 -4.47
CA THR A 257 -28.16 -16.67 -3.38
C THR A 257 -28.88 -15.33 -3.30
N ASN A 258 -28.35 -14.30 -3.99
CA ASN A 258 -28.73 -12.89 -3.83
C ASN A 258 -28.69 -12.41 -2.38
N LYS A 259 -27.75 -12.95 -1.58
CA LYS A 259 -27.56 -12.63 -0.16
C LYS A 259 -26.07 -12.37 0.09
N PRO A 260 -25.59 -11.14 -0.10
CA PRO A 260 -24.19 -10.83 0.10
C PRO A 260 -23.82 -10.99 1.57
N LYS A 261 -22.81 -11.83 1.85
CA LYS A 261 -22.29 -12.06 3.20
C LYS A 261 -20.77 -11.92 3.20
N TRP A 262 -20.28 -10.93 3.93
CA TRP A 262 -18.86 -10.82 4.25
C TRP A 262 -18.46 -11.92 5.24
N ILE A 263 -17.43 -12.68 4.89
CA ILE A 263 -16.89 -13.78 5.68
C ILE A 263 -15.44 -13.47 6.07
N HIS A 264 -15.05 -13.92 7.26
CA HIS A 264 -13.65 -13.92 7.66
C HIS A 264 -12.88 -14.88 6.76
N GLU A 265 -11.89 -14.37 6.04
CA GLU A 265 -10.99 -15.20 5.26
C GLU A 265 -9.90 -15.76 6.17
N TYR A 266 -9.05 -14.88 6.71
CA TYR A 266 -7.94 -15.28 7.56
C TYR A 266 -7.48 -14.17 8.52
N SER A 267 -6.82 -14.60 9.59
CA SER A 267 -6.01 -13.79 10.51
C SER A 267 -4.55 -14.14 10.23
N ALA A 268 -3.67 -13.16 10.05
CA ALA A 268 -2.28 -13.42 9.62
C ALA A 268 -1.53 -14.34 10.59
N LYS A 269 -1.64 -14.07 11.90
CA LYS A 269 -1.00 -14.90 12.93
C LYS A 269 -1.50 -16.34 12.91
N ASP A 270 -2.81 -16.56 12.77
CA ASP A 270 -3.39 -17.90 12.77
C ASP A 270 -3.11 -18.63 11.46
N ALA A 271 -3.15 -17.91 10.33
CA ALA A 271 -2.93 -18.47 9.02
C ALA A 271 -1.51 -18.99 8.84
N TYR A 272 -0.54 -18.23 9.33
CA TYR A 272 0.89 -18.46 9.13
C TYR A 272 1.62 -18.92 10.39
N ASN A 273 0.89 -19.24 11.46
CA ASN A 273 1.43 -19.66 12.75
C ASN A 273 2.49 -18.69 13.32
N MET A 274 2.27 -17.38 13.13
CA MET A 274 3.19 -16.34 13.55
C MET A 274 2.86 -15.84 14.96
N THR A 275 3.89 -15.62 15.79
CA THR A 275 3.71 -15.06 17.14
C THR A 275 3.61 -13.53 17.15
N ASN A 276 4.23 -12.87 16.18
CA ASN A 276 4.23 -11.43 15.96
C ASN A 276 4.41 -11.13 14.46
N LEU A 277 4.24 -9.87 14.06
CA LEU A 277 4.36 -9.43 12.66
C LEU A 277 5.56 -8.49 12.44
N THR A 278 6.68 -8.72 13.15
CA THR A 278 7.91 -7.96 12.93
C THR A 278 8.51 -8.25 11.56
N PRO A 279 9.36 -7.35 11.01
CA PRO A 279 10.06 -7.61 9.75
C PRO A 279 10.81 -8.95 9.72
N ASP A 280 11.45 -9.34 10.83
CA ASP A 280 12.10 -10.66 10.98
C ASP A 280 11.11 -11.82 10.84
N SER A 281 9.93 -11.73 11.46
CA SER A 281 8.94 -12.81 11.41
C SER A 281 8.38 -12.99 9.99
N TRP A 282 8.16 -11.89 9.27
CA TRP A 282 7.78 -11.95 7.86
C TRP A 282 8.89 -12.55 6.99
N LEU A 283 10.15 -12.20 7.23
CA LEU A 283 11.28 -12.81 6.52
C LEU A 283 11.39 -14.32 6.83
N SER A 284 11.18 -14.73 8.08
CA SER A 284 11.15 -16.14 8.48
C SER A 284 10.03 -16.90 7.77
N LEU A 285 8.84 -16.32 7.64
CA LEU A 285 7.73 -16.90 6.88
C LEU A 285 8.11 -17.12 5.40
N LEU A 286 8.74 -16.11 4.76
CA LEU A 286 9.20 -16.24 3.38
C LEU A 286 10.23 -17.36 3.19
N LYS A 287 11.12 -17.57 4.18
CA LYS A 287 12.06 -18.71 4.17
C LYS A 287 11.33 -20.04 4.36
N GLU A 288 10.29 -20.08 5.19
CA GLU A 288 9.48 -21.28 5.38
C GLU A 288 8.73 -21.66 4.10
N PHE A 289 8.18 -20.69 3.36
CA PHE A 289 7.53 -20.93 2.07
C PHE A 289 8.42 -21.66 1.06
N LEU A 290 9.75 -21.54 1.14
CA LEU A 290 10.68 -22.26 0.25
C LEU A 290 10.71 -23.77 0.48
N THR A 291 10.33 -24.22 1.67
CA THR A 291 10.41 -25.65 2.07
C THR A 291 9.05 -26.23 2.46
N ASN A 292 8.04 -25.39 2.70
CA ASN A 292 6.69 -25.77 3.09
C ASN A 292 5.68 -25.32 2.02
N ASN A 293 5.43 -26.20 1.04
CA ASN A 293 4.56 -25.89 -0.09
C ASN A 293 3.10 -25.65 0.29
N ASP A 294 2.57 -26.36 1.30
CA ASP A 294 1.18 -26.19 1.74
C ASP A 294 0.96 -24.81 2.36
N LEU A 295 1.94 -24.36 3.16
CA LEU A 295 1.90 -23.03 3.76
C LEU A 295 2.06 -21.92 2.70
N PHE A 296 2.92 -22.15 1.70
CA PHE A 296 3.04 -21.26 0.54
C PHE A 296 1.75 -21.18 -0.27
N LEU A 297 1.14 -22.32 -0.63
CA LEU A 297 -0.10 -22.35 -1.41
C LEU A 297 -1.24 -21.64 -0.68
N LYS A 298 -1.30 -21.76 0.65
CA LYS A 298 -2.25 -21.00 1.46
C LYS A 298 -2.07 -19.49 1.29
N TYR A 299 -0.84 -18.98 1.34
CA TYR A 299 -0.57 -17.56 1.01
C TYR A 299 -0.95 -17.23 -0.43
N TYR A 300 -0.56 -18.06 -1.39
CA TYR A 300 -0.87 -17.88 -2.81
C TYR A 300 -2.37 -17.74 -3.08
N HIS A 301 -3.22 -18.55 -2.43
CA HIS A 301 -4.67 -18.43 -2.55
C HIS A 301 -5.20 -17.13 -1.94
N TYR A 302 -4.67 -16.69 -0.79
CA TYR A 302 -5.06 -15.42 -0.18
C TYR A 302 -4.68 -14.19 -1.00
N ILE A 303 -3.60 -14.24 -1.80
CA ILE A 303 -3.27 -13.15 -2.76
C ILE A 303 -4.49 -12.83 -3.63
N SER A 304 -5.18 -13.86 -4.12
CA SER A 304 -6.39 -13.72 -4.96
C SER A 304 -7.70 -13.60 -4.17
N LYS A 305 -7.65 -13.32 -2.86
CA LYS A 305 -8.82 -13.28 -1.96
C LYS A 305 -9.66 -14.56 -2.04
N SER A 306 -8.99 -15.72 -2.08
CA SER A 306 -9.61 -17.04 -2.19
C SER A 306 -10.55 -17.20 -3.38
N PHE A 307 -10.33 -16.45 -4.47
CA PHE A 307 -11.19 -16.53 -5.65
C PHE A 307 -11.01 -17.87 -6.39
N ASN A 308 -9.75 -18.29 -6.59
CA ASN A 308 -9.42 -19.56 -7.23
C ASN A 308 -8.60 -20.47 -6.30
N MET A 309 -9.32 -21.23 -5.46
CA MET A 309 -8.72 -22.17 -4.51
C MET A 309 -8.11 -23.43 -5.15
N GLU A 310 -8.39 -23.68 -6.44
CA GLU A 310 -7.84 -24.83 -7.17
C GLU A 310 -6.49 -24.52 -7.83
N SER A 311 -6.15 -23.23 -7.92
CA SER A 311 -4.90 -22.77 -8.53
C SER A 311 -3.67 -23.38 -7.86
N GLN A 312 -2.69 -23.74 -8.67
CA GLN A 312 -1.43 -24.35 -8.25
C GLN A 312 -0.27 -23.44 -8.62
N CYS A 313 0.74 -23.38 -7.77
CA CYS A 313 1.94 -22.58 -7.99
C CYS A 313 3.15 -23.29 -7.36
N SER A 314 4.13 -23.63 -8.18
CA SER A 314 5.35 -24.32 -7.75
C SER A 314 6.54 -23.91 -8.62
N GLY A 315 7.75 -24.29 -8.21
CA GLY A 315 8.98 -23.99 -8.96
C GLY A 315 9.18 -22.49 -9.16
N HIS A 316 9.21 -22.04 -10.42
CA HIS A 316 9.39 -20.63 -10.75
C HIS A 316 8.25 -19.73 -10.23
N CYS A 317 6.99 -20.19 -10.28
CA CYS A 317 5.87 -19.41 -9.77
C CYS A 317 6.01 -19.14 -8.27
N GLN A 318 6.38 -20.18 -7.51
CA GLN A 318 6.62 -20.07 -6.06
C GLN A 318 7.80 -19.14 -5.78
N HIS A 319 8.92 -19.35 -6.47
CA HIS A 319 10.11 -18.51 -6.33
C HIS A 319 9.81 -17.04 -6.62
N SER A 320 9.20 -16.73 -7.77
CA SER A 320 8.84 -15.36 -8.17
C SER A 320 7.88 -14.71 -7.18
N THR A 321 6.87 -15.45 -6.70
CA THR A 321 5.92 -14.95 -5.69
C THR A 321 6.65 -14.59 -4.39
N ILE A 322 7.53 -15.45 -3.89
CA ILE A 322 8.32 -15.20 -2.68
C ILE A 322 9.27 -14.01 -2.89
N CYS A 323 10.01 -13.97 -4.00
CA CYS A 323 10.93 -12.88 -4.31
C CYS A 323 10.22 -11.54 -4.41
N SER A 324 8.99 -11.49 -4.96
CA SER A 324 8.21 -10.26 -5.07
C SER A 324 7.82 -9.64 -3.71
N CYS A 325 7.93 -10.42 -2.63
CA CYS A 325 7.71 -9.98 -1.26
C CYS A 325 8.96 -9.34 -0.63
N LEU A 326 10.11 -9.32 -1.31
CA LEU A 326 11.34 -8.71 -0.81
C LEU A 326 11.71 -7.50 -1.67
N SER A 327 12.16 -6.42 -1.03
CA SER A 327 12.63 -5.23 -1.75
C SER A 327 13.81 -4.60 -1.03
N THR A 328 14.84 -4.22 -1.78
CA THR A 328 16.01 -3.47 -1.30
C THR A 328 15.95 -2.03 -1.82
N PHE A 329 16.75 -1.12 -1.28
CA PHE A 329 16.88 0.23 -1.87
C PHE A 329 17.85 0.28 -3.07
N SER A 330 18.57 -0.82 -3.34
CA SER A 330 19.51 -0.96 -4.47
C SER A 330 18.85 -1.77 -5.59
N ASN A 331 19.57 -1.99 -6.69
CA ASN A 331 19.11 -2.88 -7.77
C ASN A 331 19.40 -4.37 -7.47
N ILE A 332 19.92 -4.68 -6.28
CA ILE A 332 20.26 -6.05 -5.88
C ILE A 332 18.99 -6.73 -5.38
N SER A 333 18.71 -7.92 -5.91
CA SER A 333 17.62 -8.75 -5.43
C SER A 333 17.94 -9.27 -4.02
N ALA A 334 17.09 -8.95 -3.04
CA ALA A 334 17.15 -9.60 -1.73
C ALA A 334 16.77 -11.09 -1.80
N CYS A 335 16.19 -11.55 -2.91
CA CYS A 335 15.85 -12.96 -3.07
C CYS A 335 17.10 -13.84 -3.15
N ASP A 336 18.18 -13.34 -3.76
CA ASP A 336 19.46 -14.04 -3.86
C ASP A 336 20.02 -14.40 -2.48
N ALA A 337 19.65 -13.62 -1.46
CA ALA A 337 20.11 -13.78 -0.09
C ALA A 337 19.34 -14.87 0.69
N ILE A 338 18.15 -15.29 0.24
CA ILE A 338 17.35 -16.32 0.93
C ILE A 338 17.05 -17.56 0.06
N ALA A 339 17.23 -17.48 -1.25
CA ALA A 339 16.91 -18.54 -2.20
C ALA A 339 18.06 -18.80 -3.22
N PRO A 340 19.30 -19.08 -2.79
CA PRO A 340 20.38 -19.36 -3.74
C PRO A 340 20.09 -20.67 -4.49
N ASN A 341 19.84 -20.57 -5.80
CA ASN A 341 19.74 -21.67 -6.78
C ASN A 341 18.41 -22.45 -6.94
N LEU A 342 17.24 -21.83 -6.78
CA LEU A 342 15.97 -22.54 -7.00
C LEU A 342 15.44 -22.56 -8.45
N VAL A 343 15.99 -21.73 -9.35
CA VAL A 343 15.56 -21.67 -10.77
C VAL A 343 16.78 -21.47 -11.67
N THR A 344 16.91 -22.22 -12.76
CA THR A 344 18.00 -22.01 -13.73
C THR A 344 17.72 -20.76 -14.59
N GLN A 345 18.78 -20.07 -15.02
CA GLN A 345 18.69 -18.86 -15.86
C GLN A 345 17.85 -19.08 -17.14
N GLU A 346 17.84 -20.32 -17.65
CA GLU A 346 17.07 -20.76 -18.81
C GLU A 346 15.55 -20.80 -18.53
N GLN A 347 15.15 -21.17 -17.31
CA GLN A 347 13.74 -21.18 -16.89
C GLN A 347 13.19 -19.76 -16.66
N MET A 348 14.05 -18.78 -16.32
CA MET A 348 13.66 -17.37 -16.20
C MET A 348 13.34 -16.75 -17.57
N MET A 349 14.20 -16.96 -18.57
CA MET A 349 14.02 -16.38 -19.91
C MET A 349 12.75 -16.88 -20.63
N LEU A 350 12.37 -18.14 -20.41
CA LEU A 350 11.17 -18.72 -21.01
C LEU A 350 9.86 -18.14 -20.45
N TYR A 351 9.89 -17.61 -19.22
CA TYR A 351 8.70 -17.06 -18.56
C TYR A 351 8.50 -15.57 -18.85
N GLU A 352 9.59 -14.77 -18.90
CA GLU A 352 9.54 -13.36 -19.33
C GLU A 352 8.93 -13.22 -20.73
N ALA A 353 9.34 -14.09 -21.66
CA ALA A 353 8.76 -14.14 -23.01
C ALA A 353 7.26 -14.51 -23.06
N ALA A 354 6.72 -15.12 -21.99
CA ALA A 354 5.32 -15.51 -21.92
C ALA A 354 4.41 -14.45 -21.27
N HIS A 355 4.98 -13.40 -20.67
CA HIS A 355 4.25 -12.39 -19.88
C HIS A 355 4.62 -10.94 -20.24
N GLU A 356 5.19 -10.69 -21.43
CA GLU A 356 5.44 -9.34 -21.95
C GLU A 356 4.16 -8.51 -22.18
N ASP A 357 2.97 -9.12 -22.12
CA ASP A 357 1.67 -8.48 -22.39
C ASP A 357 0.82 -8.21 -21.11
N CYS A 358 1.41 -8.15 -19.91
CA CYS A 358 0.70 -7.78 -18.67
C CYS A 358 1.07 -6.40 -18.12
#